data_AF-A0A0W0FMX6-F1
#
_entry.id   AF-A0A0W0FMX6-F1
#
_cell.length_a   1.000
_cell.length_b   1.000
_cell.length_c   1.000
_cell.angle_alpha   90.00
_cell.angle_beta   90.00
_cell.angle_gamma   90.00
#
_symmetry.space_group_name_H-M   'P 1'
#
loop_
_entity.id
_entity.type
_entity.pdbx_description
1 polymer ?
#
loop_
_entity_poly.entity_id
_entity_poly.type
_entity_poly.pdbx_seq_one_letter_code
_entity_poly.pdbx_strand_id
1 'polypeptide(L)'
;MSSQPTVSDMYGPMLVGTFLSAILYGVVLVQSFIYSRTCRNDKWWLKALIAYIFLAETAATALQIEIMYEKLVARAGDPENTLTVPKLVYLEVPLIVMVSAPVQVFMAWRLKIIMGHRFIPALVVSLTLCAVGAAIMTGITVAPAVYYSDWQTLKIHIATCTHGVCSGAADLILTISLTYALLKRRKSKATLGLSNDDRIDGLIRLTVQTGAISSVASVTAAATFLLAPMVSYVWVLWLSRLHANAALSCLNARSYFRDRETIGESSPRPSVVFARLTRNGTATAIIDVDGVTFLTDPVFADAGARYPIGPNFTLQSTDGPAVKLNELPPIDAVLLSHEDHPDNLDEVGRSLLDGRKVFTTPDGAKKLSPRPGVQALLPWETVSVDIGGKSFNITGTPCQHLPGGEVVGFVLETPRFGTHPVDGLPNAIYFSGDTVYIEELKEMRKKWHITVALLNLGVASVPISNGTLPITMGGDDAVKFCRDIGVDVVVPMHFESWNHFSQKGDELGQIFNAAEDVREKIYWLTPGVPKKLF
;
A
#
# COMPACT_ATOMS: atom_id res chain seq x y z
N MET A 1 -56.55 -2.02 -5.28
CA MET A 1 -55.97 -0.66 -5.30
C MET A 1 -54.51 -0.82 -4.91
N SER A 2 -53.57 -0.76 -5.86
CA SER A 2 -52.15 -0.73 -5.50
C SER A 2 -51.86 0.61 -4.83
N SER A 3 -51.31 0.60 -3.62
CA SER A 3 -50.80 1.80 -2.95
C SER A 3 -49.86 2.56 -3.89
N GLN A 4 -49.96 3.89 -3.94
CA GLN A 4 -49.01 4.68 -4.70
C GLN A 4 -47.57 4.41 -4.21
N PRO A 5 -46.59 4.36 -5.13
CA PRO A 5 -45.21 4.08 -4.76
C PRO A 5 -44.68 5.14 -3.80
N THR A 6 -44.03 4.70 -2.73
CA THR A 6 -43.47 5.62 -1.74
C THR A 6 -42.18 6.27 -2.26
N VAL A 7 -41.79 7.38 -1.63
CA VAL A 7 -40.47 8.03 -1.89
C VAL A 7 -39.32 7.03 -1.71
N SER A 8 -39.43 6.13 -0.72
CA SER A 8 -38.44 5.08 -0.47
C SER A 8 -38.35 4.09 -1.64
N ASP A 9 -39.50 3.68 -2.20
CA ASP A 9 -39.54 2.71 -3.30
C ASP A 9 -38.94 3.29 -4.59
N MET A 10 -39.15 4.59 -4.84
CA MET A 10 -38.69 5.26 -6.07
C MET A 10 -37.24 5.71 -5.98
N TYR A 11 -36.83 6.30 -4.85
CA TYR A 11 -35.54 7.00 -4.76
C TYR A 11 -34.53 6.34 -3.83
N GLY A 12 -34.94 5.41 -2.95
CA GLY A 12 -34.01 4.67 -2.09
C GLY A 12 -32.91 3.96 -2.89
N PRO A 13 -33.27 3.13 -3.90
CA PRO A 13 -32.31 2.50 -4.81
C PRO A 13 -31.38 3.48 -5.53
N MET A 14 -31.93 4.58 -6.05
CA MET A 14 -31.15 5.62 -6.76
C MET A 14 -30.18 6.34 -5.82
N LEU A 15 -30.58 6.61 -4.57
CA LEU A 15 -29.73 7.23 -3.57
C LEU A 15 -28.53 6.35 -3.20
N VAL A 16 -28.78 5.06 -2.97
CA VAL A 16 -27.71 4.08 -2.72
C VAL A 16 -26.75 4.00 -3.91
N GLY A 17 -27.29 3.90 -5.14
CA GLY A 17 -26.48 3.89 -6.35
C GLY A 17 -25.64 5.17 -6.51
N THR A 18 -26.20 6.34 -6.16
CA THR A 18 -25.50 7.63 -6.19
C THR A 18 -24.36 7.70 -5.18
N PHE A 19 -24.53 7.17 -3.96
CA PHE A 19 -23.44 7.12 -2.98
C PHE A 19 -22.32 6.16 -3.39
N LEU A 20 -22.65 4.97 -3.88
CA LEU A 20 -21.64 4.04 -4.41
C LEU A 20 -20.89 4.66 -5.58
N SER A 21 -21.60 5.37 -6.46
CA SER A 21 -21.05 6.14 -7.56
C SER A 21 -20.09 7.23 -7.07
N ALA A 22 -20.46 8.02 -6.07
CA ALA A 22 -19.60 9.06 -5.51
C ALA A 22 -18.31 8.49 -4.87
N ILE A 23 -18.41 7.36 -4.16
CA ILE A 23 -17.24 6.66 -3.59
C ILE A 23 -16.28 6.22 -4.70
N LEU A 24 -16.80 5.58 -5.74
CA LEU A 24 -15.98 5.11 -6.86
C LEU A 24 -15.42 6.25 -7.70
N TYR A 25 -16.12 7.40 -7.77
CA TYR A 25 -15.58 8.62 -8.35
C TYR A 25 -14.40 9.16 -7.55
N GLY A 26 -14.44 9.10 -6.21
CA GLY A 26 -13.28 9.38 -5.36
C GLY A 26 -12.06 8.53 -5.74
N VAL A 27 -12.26 7.26 -6.05
CA VAL A 27 -11.19 6.37 -6.55
C VAL A 27 -10.68 6.83 -7.92
N VAL A 28 -11.57 7.23 -8.84
CA VAL A 28 -11.19 7.78 -10.16
C VAL A 28 -10.33 9.05 -9.99
N LEU A 29 -10.67 9.94 -9.06
CA LEU A 29 -9.88 11.14 -8.77
C LEU A 29 -8.46 10.79 -8.32
N VAL A 30 -8.32 9.90 -7.33
CA VAL A 30 -7.02 9.47 -6.81
C VAL A 30 -6.21 8.77 -7.90
N GLN A 31 -6.82 7.86 -8.65
CA GLN A 31 -6.12 7.14 -9.72
C GLN A 31 -5.71 8.05 -10.88
N SER A 32 -6.52 9.05 -11.23
CA SER A 32 -6.19 10.04 -12.26
C SER A 32 -5.04 10.94 -11.80
N PHE A 33 -5.03 11.33 -10.51
CA PHE A 33 -3.92 12.07 -9.91
C PHE A 33 -2.62 11.25 -9.94
N ILE A 34 -2.66 9.99 -9.51
CA ILE A 34 -1.50 9.08 -9.56
C ILE A 34 -0.99 8.99 -11.01
N TYR A 35 -1.88 8.76 -11.98
CA TYR A 35 -1.51 8.68 -13.41
C TYR A 35 -0.77 9.93 -13.88
N SER A 36 -1.25 11.13 -13.51
CA SER A 36 -0.64 12.40 -13.90
C SER A 36 0.79 12.57 -13.36
N ARG A 37 1.08 11.97 -12.19
CA ARG A 37 2.39 12.06 -11.52
C ARG A 37 3.36 11.01 -12.07
N THR A 38 2.89 9.78 -12.28
CA THR A 38 3.77 8.64 -12.60
C THR A 38 3.93 8.39 -14.10
N CYS A 39 2.90 8.63 -14.92
CA CYS A 39 2.88 8.29 -16.34
C CYS A 39 3.18 9.50 -17.26
N ARG A 40 4.15 10.36 -16.88
CA ARG A 40 4.49 11.59 -17.64
C ARG A 40 4.93 11.35 -19.09
N ASN A 41 5.49 10.18 -19.40
CA ASN A 41 6.03 9.85 -20.73
C ASN A 41 5.05 9.09 -21.63
N ASP A 42 3.80 8.89 -21.19
CA ASP A 42 2.79 8.23 -22.03
C ASP A 42 2.44 9.08 -23.27
N LYS A 43 2.04 8.38 -24.34
CA LYS A 43 1.61 9.01 -25.60
C LYS A 43 0.47 10.00 -25.34
N TRP A 44 0.46 11.11 -26.06
CA TRP A 44 -0.51 12.20 -25.86
C TRP A 44 -1.97 11.73 -25.91
N TRP A 45 -2.30 10.76 -26.76
CA TRP A 45 -3.66 10.24 -26.88
C TRP A 45 -4.13 9.47 -25.63
N LEU A 46 -3.21 8.82 -24.89
CA LEU A 46 -3.54 8.18 -23.61
C LEU A 46 -3.86 9.23 -22.55
N LYS A 47 -3.08 10.32 -22.51
CA LYS A 47 -3.35 11.46 -21.62
C LYS A 47 -4.68 12.12 -21.95
N ALA A 48 -4.99 12.28 -23.24
CA ALA A 48 -6.28 12.79 -23.70
C ALA A 48 -7.45 11.88 -23.27
N LEU A 49 -7.29 10.55 -23.39
CA LEU A 49 -8.29 9.59 -22.93
C LEU A 49 -8.54 9.69 -21.42
N ILE A 50 -7.49 9.80 -20.61
CA ILE A 50 -7.64 9.93 -19.15
C ILE A 50 -8.24 11.27 -18.74
N ALA A 51 -7.82 12.37 -19.37
CA ALA A 51 -8.43 13.68 -19.14
C ALA A 51 -9.93 13.68 -19.53
N TYR A 52 -10.28 13.02 -20.64
CA TYR A 52 -11.66 12.85 -21.05
C TYR A 52 -12.47 12.03 -20.05
N ILE A 53 -11.97 10.87 -19.60
CA ILE A 53 -12.65 10.04 -18.58
C ILE A 53 -12.87 10.84 -17.30
N PHE A 54 -11.84 11.56 -16.84
CA PHE A 54 -11.93 12.41 -15.65
C PHE A 54 -13.04 13.46 -15.78
N LEU A 55 -13.08 14.21 -16.88
CA LEU A 55 -14.08 15.26 -17.10
C LEU A 55 -15.48 14.67 -17.24
N ALA A 56 -15.63 13.57 -17.97
CA ALA A 56 -16.91 12.91 -18.17
C ALA A 56 -17.47 12.31 -16.87
N GLU A 57 -16.63 11.68 -16.04
CA GLU A 57 -17.03 11.16 -14.73
C GLU A 57 -17.34 12.29 -13.72
N THR A 58 -16.63 13.42 -13.81
CA THR A 58 -16.95 14.62 -13.03
C THR A 58 -18.34 15.14 -13.37
N ALA A 59 -18.62 15.30 -14.67
CA ALA A 59 -19.92 15.76 -15.16
C ALA A 59 -21.04 14.77 -14.78
N ALA A 60 -20.80 13.47 -14.93
CA ALA A 60 -21.76 12.43 -14.54
C ALA A 60 -22.05 12.45 -13.03
N THR A 61 -21.04 12.68 -12.19
CA THR A 61 -21.22 12.78 -10.74
C THR A 61 -22.04 14.02 -10.35
N ALA A 62 -21.73 15.18 -10.94
CA ALA A 62 -22.49 16.40 -10.72
C ALA A 62 -23.96 16.24 -11.13
N LEU A 63 -24.20 15.60 -12.28
CA LEU A 63 -25.55 15.32 -12.77
C LEU A 63 -26.34 14.43 -11.81
N GLN A 64 -25.74 13.35 -11.29
CA GLN A 64 -26.40 12.43 -10.36
C GLN A 64 -26.73 13.13 -9.04
N ILE A 65 -25.83 13.97 -8.53
CA ILE A 65 -26.09 14.79 -7.33
C ILE A 65 -27.28 15.72 -7.58
N GLU A 66 -27.34 16.40 -8.72
CA GLU A 66 -28.45 17.29 -9.07
C GLU A 66 -29.78 16.53 -9.19
N ILE A 67 -29.80 15.37 -9.85
CA ILE A 67 -30.99 14.52 -9.96
C ILE A 67 -31.53 14.16 -8.57
N MET A 68 -30.64 13.75 -7.65
CA MET A 68 -31.04 13.39 -6.29
C MET A 68 -31.44 14.61 -5.48
N TYR A 69 -30.78 15.75 -5.66
CA TYR A 69 -31.11 17.00 -4.98
C TYR A 69 -32.50 17.52 -5.41
N GLU A 70 -32.80 17.52 -6.72
CA GLU A 70 -34.12 17.92 -7.23
C GLU A 70 -35.23 17.09 -6.57
N LYS A 71 -35.06 15.76 -6.56
CA LYS A 71 -36.10 14.82 -6.13
C LYS A 71 -36.23 14.67 -4.62
N LEU A 72 -35.13 14.70 -3.87
CA LEU A 72 -35.18 14.50 -2.42
C LEU A 72 -35.25 15.79 -1.61
N VAL A 73 -34.79 16.91 -2.16
CA VAL A 73 -34.68 18.18 -1.43
C VAL A 73 -35.58 19.24 -2.06
N ALA A 74 -35.37 19.60 -3.32
CA ALA A 74 -36.04 20.75 -3.93
C ALA A 74 -37.56 20.54 -4.11
N ARG A 75 -37.98 19.31 -4.43
CA ARG A 75 -39.40 18.93 -4.58
C ARG A 75 -39.89 18.02 -3.44
N ALA A 76 -39.26 18.11 -2.27
CA ALA A 76 -39.70 17.36 -1.10
C ALA A 76 -41.13 17.76 -0.71
N GLY A 77 -42.02 16.79 -0.55
CA GLY A 77 -43.43 17.01 -0.18
C GLY A 77 -44.38 17.31 -1.35
N ASP A 78 -43.87 17.41 -2.59
CA ASP A 78 -44.71 17.53 -3.79
C ASP A 78 -45.41 16.20 -4.12
N PRO A 79 -46.77 16.14 -4.16
CA PRO A 79 -47.52 14.91 -4.44
C PRO A 79 -47.23 14.27 -5.81
N GLU A 80 -46.77 15.04 -6.79
CA GLU A 80 -46.44 14.52 -8.13
C GLU A 80 -44.98 14.06 -8.25
N ASN A 81 -44.17 14.25 -7.20
CA ASN A 81 -42.75 14.00 -7.26
C ASN A 81 -42.44 12.53 -7.58
N THR A 82 -43.10 11.59 -6.89
CA THR A 82 -42.93 10.13 -7.07
C THR A 82 -43.51 9.59 -8.38
N LEU A 83 -44.31 10.39 -9.09
CA LEU A 83 -44.94 10.01 -10.35
C LEU A 83 -44.13 10.50 -11.56
N THR A 84 -43.40 11.60 -11.40
CA THR A 84 -42.65 12.26 -12.48
C THR A 84 -41.19 11.86 -12.51
N VAL A 85 -40.64 11.70 -13.71
CA VAL A 85 -39.21 11.43 -13.89
C VAL A 85 -38.37 12.70 -13.72
N PRO A 86 -37.15 12.62 -13.15
CA PRO A 86 -36.25 13.76 -13.07
C PRO A 86 -35.88 14.22 -14.47
N LYS A 87 -35.90 15.54 -14.72
CA LYS A 87 -35.65 16.05 -16.07
C LYS A 87 -34.26 15.69 -16.57
N LEU A 88 -33.27 15.64 -15.70
CA LEU A 88 -31.87 15.41 -16.09
C LEU A 88 -31.50 13.94 -16.27
N VAL A 89 -32.39 13.00 -15.90
CA VAL A 89 -32.09 11.56 -15.91
C VAL A 89 -31.84 11.00 -17.31
N TYR A 90 -32.43 11.58 -18.36
CA TYR A 90 -32.21 11.11 -19.74
C TYR A 90 -30.77 11.33 -20.22
N LEU A 91 -30.02 12.24 -19.59
CA LEU A 91 -28.60 12.49 -19.89
C LEU A 91 -27.68 11.43 -19.28
N GLU A 92 -28.16 10.66 -18.30
CA GLU A 92 -27.37 9.65 -17.59
C GLU A 92 -26.94 8.52 -18.53
N VAL A 93 -27.86 8.00 -19.35
CA VAL A 93 -27.59 6.87 -20.27
C VAL A 93 -26.51 7.23 -21.31
N PRO A 94 -26.57 8.38 -22.00
CA PRO A 94 -25.47 8.85 -22.85
C PRO A 94 -24.13 9.02 -22.10
N LEU A 95 -24.14 9.57 -20.88
CA LEU A 95 -22.91 9.79 -20.10
C LEU A 95 -22.21 8.49 -19.72
N ILE A 96 -22.97 7.46 -19.34
CA ILE A 96 -22.44 6.12 -19.04
C ILE A 96 -21.69 5.58 -20.26
N VAL A 97 -22.30 5.67 -21.44
CA VAL A 97 -21.73 5.17 -22.69
C VAL A 97 -20.54 5.99 -23.18
N MET A 98 -20.58 7.31 -22.96
CA MET A 98 -19.47 8.19 -23.25
C MET A 98 -18.20 7.78 -22.50
N VAL A 99 -18.31 7.17 -21.32
CA VAL A 99 -17.14 6.65 -20.58
C VAL A 99 -16.85 5.18 -20.91
N SER A 100 -17.86 4.29 -20.88
CA SER A 100 -17.64 2.85 -21.01
C SER A 100 -17.14 2.45 -22.40
N ALA A 101 -17.64 3.07 -23.47
CA ALA A 101 -17.25 2.70 -24.84
C ALA A 101 -15.78 3.03 -25.17
N PRO A 102 -15.24 4.24 -24.89
CA PRO A 102 -13.81 4.51 -25.07
C PRO A 102 -12.91 3.59 -24.25
N VAL A 103 -13.32 3.24 -23.02
CA VAL A 103 -12.58 2.30 -22.16
C VAL A 103 -12.56 0.89 -22.76
N GLN A 104 -13.71 0.36 -23.18
CA GLN A 104 -13.80 -0.97 -23.80
C GLN A 104 -13.02 -1.03 -25.12
N VAL A 105 -13.10 0.01 -25.95
CA VAL A 105 -12.30 0.12 -27.18
C VAL A 105 -10.81 0.17 -26.88
N PHE A 106 -10.39 0.92 -25.85
CA PHE A 106 -9.00 0.95 -25.39
C PHE A 106 -8.52 -0.44 -24.94
N MET A 107 -9.33 -1.18 -24.17
CA MET A 107 -9.01 -2.55 -23.75
C MET A 107 -8.96 -3.52 -24.93
N ALA A 108 -9.85 -3.39 -25.91
CA ALA A 108 -9.83 -4.19 -27.13
C ALA A 108 -8.58 -3.91 -27.98
N TRP A 109 -8.18 -2.63 -28.12
CA TRP A 109 -6.92 -2.25 -28.76
C TRP A 109 -5.72 -2.88 -28.06
N ARG A 110 -5.70 -2.86 -26.72
CA ARG A 110 -4.64 -3.50 -25.94
C ARG A 110 -4.62 -5.02 -26.16
N LEU A 111 -5.79 -5.66 -26.20
CA LEU A 111 -5.91 -7.09 -26.49
C LEU A 111 -5.36 -7.44 -27.87
N LYS A 112 -5.64 -6.62 -28.90
CA LYS A 112 -5.08 -6.78 -30.26
C LYS A 112 -3.55 -6.78 -30.23
N ILE A 113 -2.94 -5.87 -29.48
CA ILE A 113 -1.48 -5.78 -29.37
C ILE A 113 -0.89 -7.02 -28.72
N ILE A 114 -1.54 -7.57 -27.68
CA ILE A 114 -1.01 -8.73 -26.94
C ILE A 114 -1.21 -10.03 -27.72
N MET A 115 -2.37 -10.22 -28.37
CA MET A 115 -2.69 -11.46 -29.10
C MET A 115 -2.12 -11.50 -30.51
N GLY A 116 -1.86 -10.34 -31.13
CA GLY A 116 -1.46 -10.24 -32.54
C GLY A 116 -2.56 -10.56 -33.56
N HIS A 117 -3.79 -10.89 -33.11
CA HIS A 117 -4.93 -11.20 -33.97
C HIS A 117 -6.06 -10.18 -33.79
N ARG A 118 -6.81 -9.91 -34.88
CA ARG A 118 -7.84 -8.85 -34.93
C ARG A 118 -9.26 -9.31 -34.66
N PHE A 119 -9.54 -10.62 -34.75
CA PHE A 119 -10.91 -11.15 -34.70
C PHE A 119 -11.62 -10.88 -33.37
N ILE A 120 -11.03 -11.28 -32.24
CA ILE A 120 -11.64 -11.08 -30.91
C ILE A 120 -11.77 -9.59 -30.55
N PRO A 121 -10.74 -8.74 -30.73
CA PRO A 121 -10.90 -7.29 -30.55
C PRO A 121 -12.00 -6.69 -31.43
N ALA A 122 -12.13 -7.12 -32.68
CA ALA A 122 -13.20 -6.63 -33.57
C ALA A 122 -14.58 -7.05 -33.07
N LEU A 123 -14.73 -8.29 -32.58
CA LEU A 123 -15.97 -8.75 -31.96
C LEU A 123 -16.35 -7.91 -30.73
N VAL A 124 -15.39 -7.64 -29.85
CA VAL A 124 -15.60 -6.77 -28.67
C VAL A 124 -16.06 -5.38 -29.11
N VAL A 125 -15.37 -4.76 -30.08
CA VAL A 125 -15.74 -3.43 -30.58
C VAL A 125 -17.15 -3.45 -31.19
N SER A 126 -17.52 -4.49 -31.94
CA SER A 126 -18.88 -4.63 -32.49
C SER A 126 -19.95 -4.74 -31.39
N LEU A 127 -19.67 -5.49 -30.32
CA LEU A 127 -20.56 -5.59 -29.17
C LEU A 127 -20.69 -4.24 -28.44
N THR A 128 -19.57 -3.53 -28.23
CA THR A 128 -19.58 -2.17 -27.66
C THR A 128 -20.39 -1.21 -28.53
N LEU A 129 -20.25 -1.24 -29.86
CA LEU A 129 -21.05 -0.39 -30.76
C LEU A 129 -22.54 -0.73 -30.71
N CYS A 130 -22.89 -2.02 -30.59
CA CYS A 130 -24.27 -2.45 -30.37
C CYS A 130 -24.82 -1.89 -29.04
N ALA A 131 -24.04 -1.98 -27.96
CA ALA A 131 -24.41 -1.43 -26.66
C ALA A 131 -24.59 0.11 -26.71
N VAL A 132 -23.74 0.81 -27.46
CA VAL A 132 -23.86 2.27 -27.70
C VAL A 132 -25.16 2.58 -28.44
N GLY A 133 -25.45 1.87 -29.53
CA GLY A 133 -26.69 2.08 -30.30
C GLY A 133 -27.95 1.84 -29.46
N ALA A 134 -27.94 0.80 -28.63
CA ALA A 134 -29.02 0.49 -27.72
C ALA A 134 -29.22 1.59 -26.66
N ALA A 135 -28.13 2.12 -26.08
CA ALA A 135 -28.22 3.22 -25.12
C ALA A 135 -28.73 4.53 -25.74
N ILE A 136 -28.31 4.86 -26.97
CA ILE A 136 -28.84 6.01 -27.70
C ILE A 136 -30.35 5.84 -27.93
N MET A 137 -30.79 4.63 -28.31
CA MET A 137 -32.22 4.33 -28.46
C MET A 137 -32.97 4.52 -27.13
N THR A 138 -32.42 4.05 -26.00
CA THR A 138 -33.01 4.28 -24.68
C THR A 138 -33.11 5.78 -24.39
N GLY A 139 -32.05 6.57 -24.59
CA GLY A 139 -32.06 8.02 -24.36
C GLY A 139 -33.11 8.76 -25.19
N ILE A 140 -33.21 8.46 -26.49
CA ILE A 140 -34.21 9.08 -27.39
C ILE A 140 -35.64 8.72 -26.98
N THR A 141 -35.87 7.48 -26.56
CA THR A 141 -37.21 7.01 -26.17
C THR A 141 -37.64 7.49 -24.78
N VAL A 142 -36.68 7.73 -23.88
CA VAL A 142 -36.89 8.24 -22.51
C VAL A 142 -37.01 9.76 -22.46
N ALA A 143 -36.34 10.51 -23.33
CA ALA A 143 -36.33 11.98 -23.31
C ALA A 143 -37.73 12.66 -23.30
N PRO A 144 -38.75 12.19 -24.04
CA PRO A 144 -40.09 12.82 -24.01
C PRO A 144 -40.97 12.33 -22.85
N ALA A 145 -40.53 11.37 -22.04
CA ALA A 145 -41.33 10.80 -20.96
C ALA A 145 -41.48 11.78 -19.80
N VAL A 146 -42.71 11.92 -19.29
CA VAL A 146 -43.02 12.79 -18.14
C VAL A 146 -43.24 11.94 -16.88
N TYR A 147 -43.83 10.75 -17.05
CA TYR A 147 -44.16 9.86 -15.95
C TYR A 147 -43.34 8.57 -15.98
N TYR A 148 -43.09 7.97 -14.81
CA TYR A 148 -42.39 6.68 -14.73
C TYR A 148 -43.15 5.53 -15.42
N SER A 149 -44.47 5.64 -15.58
CA SER A 149 -45.27 4.69 -16.38
C SER A 149 -44.84 4.66 -17.85
N ASP A 150 -44.37 5.79 -18.38
CA ASP A 150 -43.97 5.92 -19.79
C ASP A 150 -42.65 5.17 -20.06
N TRP A 151 -41.91 4.83 -19.02
CA TRP A 151 -40.66 4.06 -19.12
C TRP A 151 -40.87 2.56 -19.25
N GLN A 152 -42.10 2.08 -19.03
CA GLN A 152 -42.41 0.65 -19.06
C GLN A 152 -42.69 0.11 -20.48
N THR A 153 -42.32 0.85 -21.53
CA THR A 153 -42.58 0.41 -22.91
C THR A 153 -41.67 -0.76 -23.30
N LEU A 154 -42.19 -1.65 -24.16
CA LEU A 154 -41.43 -2.77 -24.70
C LEU A 154 -40.14 -2.32 -25.42
N LYS A 155 -40.17 -1.14 -26.05
CA LYS A 155 -39.00 -0.56 -26.74
C LYS A 155 -37.86 -0.25 -25.78
N ILE A 156 -38.16 0.38 -24.63
CA ILE A 156 -37.17 0.70 -23.59
C ILE A 156 -36.60 -0.58 -22.99
N HIS A 157 -37.43 -1.60 -22.74
CA HIS A 157 -36.98 -2.88 -22.24
C HIS A 157 -36.01 -3.58 -23.20
N ILE A 158 -36.36 -3.68 -24.49
CA ILE A 158 -35.49 -4.28 -25.49
C ILE A 158 -34.17 -3.52 -25.59
N ALA A 159 -34.21 -2.18 -25.63
CA ALA A 159 -33.01 -1.35 -25.72
C ALA A 159 -32.09 -1.52 -24.50
N THR A 160 -32.63 -1.40 -23.28
CA THR A 160 -31.84 -1.52 -22.04
C THR A 160 -31.28 -2.93 -21.85
N CYS A 161 -32.05 -3.99 -22.14
CA CYS A 161 -31.55 -5.36 -22.10
C CYS A 161 -30.47 -5.61 -23.16
N THR A 162 -30.66 -5.09 -24.38
CA THR A 162 -29.65 -5.20 -25.45
C THR A 162 -28.35 -4.53 -25.01
N HIS A 163 -28.43 -3.33 -24.42
CA HIS A 163 -27.26 -2.64 -23.87
C HIS A 163 -26.52 -3.50 -22.82
N GLY A 164 -27.24 -3.97 -21.79
CA GLY A 164 -26.66 -4.75 -20.70
C GLY A 164 -26.03 -6.06 -21.17
N VAL A 165 -26.72 -6.79 -22.06
CA VAL A 165 -26.20 -8.06 -22.62
C VAL A 165 -24.97 -7.82 -23.49
N CYS A 166 -25.01 -6.85 -24.39
CA CYS A 166 -23.86 -6.55 -25.26
C CYS A 166 -22.65 -6.04 -24.48
N SER A 167 -22.84 -5.15 -23.51
CA SER A 167 -21.75 -4.64 -22.67
C SER A 167 -21.17 -5.74 -21.78
N GLY A 168 -22.02 -6.51 -21.09
CA GLY A 168 -21.57 -7.62 -20.24
C GLY A 168 -20.86 -8.73 -21.04
N ALA A 169 -21.33 -9.04 -22.26
CA ALA A 169 -20.66 -9.98 -23.14
C ALA A 169 -19.29 -9.45 -23.61
N ALA A 170 -19.19 -8.15 -23.94
CA ALA A 170 -17.92 -7.52 -24.30
C ALA A 170 -16.90 -7.62 -23.15
N ASP A 171 -17.31 -7.30 -21.92
CA ASP A 171 -16.45 -7.38 -20.73
C ASP A 171 -16.01 -8.81 -20.43
N LEU A 172 -16.91 -9.78 -20.52
CA LEU A 172 -16.59 -11.20 -20.29
C LEU A 172 -15.58 -11.70 -21.32
N ILE A 173 -15.81 -11.39 -22.61
CA ILE A 173 -14.89 -11.77 -23.70
C ILE A 173 -13.54 -11.08 -23.51
N LEU A 174 -13.50 -9.79 -23.17
CA LEU A 174 -12.27 -9.06 -22.89
C LEU A 174 -11.50 -9.70 -21.73
N THR A 175 -12.18 -10.00 -20.63
CA THR A 175 -11.59 -10.55 -19.41
C THR A 175 -10.98 -11.93 -19.67
N ILE A 176 -11.75 -12.84 -20.29
CA ILE A 176 -11.30 -14.18 -20.64
C ILE A 176 -10.12 -14.10 -21.63
N SER A 177 -10.23 -13.27 -22.66
CA SER A 177 -9.23 -13.19 -23.73
C SER A 177 -7.94 -12.54 -23.27
N LEU A 178 -8.00 -11.45 -22.49
CA LEU A 178 -6.82 -10.81 -21.90
C LEU A 178 -6.13 -11.78 -20.92
N THR A 179 -6.89 -12.47 -20.07
CA THR A 179 -6.36 -13.46 -19.14
C THR A 179 -5.67 -14.60 -19.88
N TYR A 180 -6.33 -15.18 -20.89
CA TYR A 180 -5.74 -16.21 -21.73
C TYR A 180 -4.47 -15.74 -22.45
N ALA A 181 -4.50 -14.54 -23.05
CA ALA A 181 -3.36 -14.00 -23.78
C ALA A 181 -2.15 -13.77 -22.85
N LEU A 182 -2.40 -13.27 -21.64
CA LEU A 182 -1.38 -13.09 -20.61
C LEU A 182 -0.82 -14.44 -20.12
N LEU A 183 -1.68 -15.43 -19.86
CA LEU A 183 -1.27 -16.78 -19.47
C LEU A 183 -0.47 -17.50 -20.56
N LYS A 184 -0.88 -17.37 -21.82
CA LYS A 184 -0.15 -17.94 -22.97
C LYS A 184 1.25 -17.32 -23.10
N ARG A 185 1.35 -16.00 -22.94
CA ARG A 185 2.63 -15.28 -22.97
C ARG A 185 3.53 -15.68 -21.80
N ARG A 186 2.95 -15.89 -20.61
CA ARG A 186 3.66 -16.46 -19.45
C ARG A 186 4.20 -17.85 -19.75
N LYS A 187 3.36 -18.77 -20.26
CA LYS A 187 3.78 -20.14 -20.59
C LYS A 187 4.91 -20.15 -21.63
N SER A 188 4.80 -19.31 -22.67
CA SER A 188 5.84 -19.16 -23.69
C SER A 188 7.18 -18.66 -23.12
N LYS A 189 7.19 -17.72 -22.17
CA LYS A 189 8.41 -17.25 -21.50
C LYS A 189 8.99 -18.32 -20.56
N ALA A 190 8.14 -19.04 -19.82
CA ALA A 190 8.55 -20.12 -18.94
C ALA A 190 9.23 -21.27 -19.72
N THR A 191 8.72 -21.62 -20.90
CA THR A 191 9.35 -22.62 -21.80
C THR A 191 10.74 -22.20 -22.29
N LEU A 192 11.04 -20.90 -22.33
CA LEU A 192 12.36 -20.35 -22.70
C LEU A 192 13.32 -20.24 -21.51
N GLY A 193 13.01 -20.82 -20.34
CA GLY A 193 13.84 -20.72 -19.13
C GLY A 193 13.81 -19.35 -18.45
N LEU A 194 12.99 -18.42 -18.95
CA LEU A 194 12.80 -17.07 -18.41
C LEU A 194 11.58 -17.08 -17.47
N SER A 195 11.70 -17.69 -16.28
CA SER A 195 10.54 -17.86 -15.37
C SER A 195 10.43 -16.80 -14.27
N ASN A 196 9.15 -16.51 -13.96
CA ASN A 196 8.54 -15.63 -12.95
C ASN A 196 8.36 -14.14 -13.33
N ASP A 197 7.50 -13.85 -14.31
CA ASP A 197 7.05 -12.49 -14.59
C ASP A 197 5.84 -12.13 -13.70
N ASP A 198 6.11 -11.74 -12.45
CA ASP A 198 5.11 -11.30 -11.46
C ASP A 198 4.21 -10.17 -11.95
N ARG A 199 4.73 -9.39 -12.90
CA ARG A 199 3.99 -8.33 -13.58
C ARG A 199 2.81 -8.93 -14.34
N ILE A 200 3.01 -10.07 -14.98
CA ILE A 200 1.95 -10.79 -15.69
C ILE A 200 0.94 -11.33 -14.68
N ASP A 201 1.37 -11.90 -13.56
CA ASP A 201 0.46 -12.45 -12.54
C ASP A 201 -0.35 -11.35 -11.83
N GLY A 202 0.26 -10.21 -11.51
CA GLY A 202 -0.44 -9.05 -10.97
C GLY A 202 -1.39 -8.41 -11.99
N LEU A 203 -0.98 -8.29 -13.26
CA LEU A 203 -1.86 -7.84 -14.34
C LEU A 203 -3.02 -8.82 -14.58
N ILE A 204 -2.79 -10.13 -14.48
CA ILE A 204 -3.85 -11.15 -14.57
C ILE A 204 -4.83 -10.97 -13.41
N ARG A 205 -4.37 -10.93 -12.16
CA ARG A 205 -5.24 -10.74 -10.99
C ARG A 205 -6.07 -9.47 -11.11
N LEU A 206 -5.44 -8.35 -11.46
CA LEU A 206 -6.12 -7.08 -11.63
C LEU A 206 -7.16 -7.12 -12.77
N THR A 207 -6.81 -7.73 -13.90
CA THR A 207 -7.71 -7.86 -15.07
C THR A 207 -8.90 -8.76 -14.74
N VAL A 208 -8.67 -9.89 -14.05
CA VAL A 208 -9.74 -10.81 -13.63
C VAL A 208 -10.65 -10.15 -12.60
N GLN A 209 -10.09 -9.49 -11.58
CA GLN A 209 -10.87 -8.82 -10.53
C GLN A 209 -11.74 -7.70 -11.10
N THR A 210 -11.14 -6.79 -11.87
CA THR A 210 -11.87 -5.63 -12.43
C THR A 210 -12.87 -6.03 -13.52
N GLY A 211 -12.52 -7.02 -14.35
CA GLY A 211 -13.37 -7.52 -15.43
C GLY A 211 -14.56 -8.36 -14.93
N ALA A 212 -14.35 -9.18 -13.90
CA ALA A 212 -15.43 -9.96 -13.27
C ALA A 212 -16.47 -9.05 -12.59
N ILE A 213 -16.02 -8.04 -11.84
CA ILE A 213 -16.92 -7.09 -11.16
C ILE A 213 -17.79 -6.33 -12.18
N SER A 214 -17.20 -5.85 -13.27
CA SER A 214 -17.93 -5.10 -14.32
C SER A 214 -18.94 -5.98 -15.07
N SER A 215 -18.58 -7.23 -15.35
CA SER A 215 -19.47 -8.20 -16.00
C SER A 215 -20.67 -8.56 -15.10
N VAL A 216 -20.42 -8.85 -13.82
CA VAL A 216 -21.47 -9.16 -12.84
C VAL A 216 -22.41 -7.97 -12.66
N ALA A 217 -21.86 -6.76 -12.47
CA ALA A 217 -22.66 -5.55 -12.32
C ALA A 217 -23.56 -5.30 -13.53
N SER A 218 -23.05 -5.50 -14.76
CA SER A 218 -23.83 -5.32 -16.00
C SER A 218 -24.98 -6.33 -16.12
N VAL A 219 -24.71 -7.61 -15.82
CA VAL A 219 -25.74 -8.67 -15.87
C VAL A 219 -26.79 -8.48 -14.79
N THR A 220 -26.37 -8.16 -13.57
CA THR A 220 -27.29 -7.92 -12.45
C THR A 220 -28.11 -6.64 -12.67
N ALA A 221 -27.55 -5.59 -13.27
CA ALA A 221 -28.30 -4.41 -13.70
C ALA A 221 -29.41 -4.77 -14.69
N ALA A 222 -29.10 -5.57 -15.71
CA ALA A 222 -30.11 -6.02 -16.69
C ALA A 222 -31.19 -6.92 -16.07
N ALA A 223 -30.79 -7.85 -15.19
CA ALA A 223 -31.73 -8.75 -14.51
C ALA A 223 -32.64 -7.98 -13.53
N THR A 224 -32.09 -7.07 -12.74
CA THR A 224 -32.88 -6.22 -11.83
C THR A 224 -33.77 -5.26 -12.60
N PHE A 225 -33.35 -4.77 -13.77
CA PHE A 225 -34.21 -3.94 -14.62
C PHE A 225 -35.49 -4.66 -15.06
N LEU A 226 -35.40 -5.96 -15.38
CA LEU A 226 -36.56 -6.77 -15.77
C LEU A 226 -37.52 -7.08 -14.62
N LEU A 227 -36.99 -7.26 -13.41
CA LEU A 227 -37.76 -7.71 -12.25
C LEU A 227 -38.27 -6.56 -11.38
N ALA A 228 -37.45 -5.52 -11.23
CA ALA A 228 -37.68 -4.38 -10.37
C ALA A 228 -36.91 -3.14 -10.93
N PRO A 229 -37.48 -2.43 -11.91
CA PRO A 229 -36.80 -1.35 -12.64
C PRO A 229 -36.14 -0.30 -11.75
N MET A 230 -36.76 0.09 -10.64
CA MET A 230 -36.16 1.06 -9.72
C MET A 230 -34.94 0.52 -8.97
N VAL A 231 -34.93 -0.78 -8.64
CA VAL A 231 -33.78 -1.44 -8.01
C VAL A 231 -32.58 -1.49 -8.95
N SER A 232 -32.79 -1.47 -10.27
CA SER A 232 -31.69 -1.46 -11.24
C SER A 232 -30.78 -0.23 -11.14
N TYR A 233 -31.30 0.91 -10.67
CA TYR A 233 -30.51 2.11 -10.44
C TYR A 233 -29.42 1.93 -9.39
N VAL A 234 -29.59 0.97 -8.47
CA VAL A 234 -28.50 0.59 -7.55
C VAL A 234 -27.27 0.23 -8.35
N TRP A 235 -27.38 -0.45 -9.50
CA TRP A 235 -26.25 -0.98 -10.29
C TRP A 235 -25.82 -0.05 -11.42
N VAL A 236 -26.77 0.54 -12.14
CA VAL A 236 -26.50 1.32 -13.36
C VAL A 236 -25.70 2.58 -13.07
N LEU A 237 -25.99 3.26 -11.95
CA LEU A 237 -25.43 4.59 -11.62
C LEU A 237 -23.90 4.60 -11.46
N TRP A 238 -23.27 3.48 -11.10
CA TRP A 238 -21.82 3.38 -10.88
C TRP A 238 -21.11 2.47 -11.87
N LEU A 239 -21.81 1.97 -12.89
CA LEU A 239 -21.24 1.04 -13.88
C LEU A 239 -20.13 1.70 -14.71
N SER A 240 -20.29 2.96 -15.11
CA SER A 240 -19.26 3.70 -15.86
C SER A 240 -17.95 3.83 -15.07
N ARG A 241 -18.06 3.98 -13.73
CA ARG A 241 -16.91 4.17 -12.83
C ARG A 241 -16.13 2.89 -12.61
N LEU A 242 -16.78 1.72 -12.70
CA LEU A 242 -16.06 0.45 -12.74
C LEU A 242 -15.15 0.37 -13.96
N HIS A 243 -15.65 0.78 -15.14
CA HIS A 243 -14.87 0.82 -16.37
C HIS A 243 -13.70 1.82 -16.25
N ALA A 244 -13.98 3.04 -15.79
CA ALA A 244 -12.96 4.06 -15.59
C ALA A 244 -11.83 3.58 -14.65
N ASN A 245 -12.19 3.02 -13.48
CA ASN A 245 -11.23 2.49 -12.52
C ASN A 245 -10.47 1.27 -13.05
N ALA A 246 -11.10 0.40 -13.84
CA ALA A 246 -10.40 -0.72 -14.49
C ALA A 246 -9.33 -0.24 -15.47
N ALA A 247 -9.64 0.77 -16.29
CA ALA A 247 -8.71 1.38 -17.23
C ALA A 247 -7.54 2.09 -16.53
N LEU A 248 -7.85 2.94 -15.57
CA LEU A 248 -6.87 3.70 -14.80
C LEU A 248 -5.96 2.77 -13.98
N SER A 249 -6.53 1.78 -13.29
CA SER A 249 -5.75 0.79 -12.55
C SER A 249 -4.80 0.00 -13.47
N CYS A 250 -5.27 -0.37 -14.67
CA CYS A 250 -4.42 -1.02 -15.67
C CYS A 250 -3.23 -0.14 -16.12
N LEU A 251 -3.43 1.17 -16.27
CA LEU A 251 -2.38 2.10 -16.64
C LEU A 251 -1.40 2.33 -15.48
N ASN A 252 -1.92 2.57 -14.28
CA ASN A 252 -1.15 2.83 -13.07
C ASN A 252 -0.37 1.61 -12.58
N ALA A 253 -0.83 0.38 -12.88
CA ALA A 253 -0.07 -0.82 -12.62
C ALA A 253 1.32 -0.79 -13.30
N ARG A 254 1.47 -0.08 -14.43
CA ARG A 254 2.76 0.03 -15.12
C ARG A 254 3.79 0.81 -14.31
N SER A 255 3.38 1.90 -13.66
CA SER A 255 4.28 2.65 -12.77
C SER A 255 4.59 1.86 -11.52
N TYR A 256 3.60 1.19 -10.93
CA TYR A 256 3.83 0.29 -9.79
C TYR A 256 4.92 -0.76 -10.08
N PHE A 257 4.90 -1.38 -11.27
CA PHE A 257 5.95 -2.33 -11.66
C PHE A 257 7.25 -1.67 -12.13
N ARG A 258 7.20 -0.46 -12.69
CA ARG A 258 8.40 0.28 -13.11
C ARG A 258 9.19 0.81 -11.92
N ASP A 259 8.49 1.30 -10.89
CA ASP A 259 9.10 1.79 -9.66
C ASP A 259 9.79 0.62 -8.95
N ARG A 260 9.17 -0.57 -8.94
CA ARG A 260 9.87 -1.83 -8.56
C ARG A 260 11.13 -2.08 -9.38
N GLU A 261 11.08 -1.97 -10.71
CA GLU A 261 12.29 -2.14 -11.55
C GLU A 261 13.38 -1.09 -11.28
N THR A 262 13.05 0.18 -11.07
CA THR A 262 14.03 1.23 -10.73
C THR A 262 14.62 1.07 -9.33
N ILE A 263 13.90 0.44 -8.40
CA ILE A 263 14.41 0.07 -7.07
C ILE A 263 15.05 -1.34 -7.10
N GLY A 264 15.30 -1.91 -8.29
CA GLY A 264 15.98 -3.20 -8.45
C GLY A 264 15.15 -4.42 -8.04
N GLU A 265 13.83 -4.28 -7.89
CA GLU A 265 12.86 -5.37 -7.74
C GLU A 265 12.35 -5.81 -9.13
N SER A 266 13.11 -6.67 -9.82
CA SER A 266 12.58 -7.46 -10.93
C SER A 266 12.29 -8.89 -10.46
N SER A 267 11.01 -9.27 -10.40
CA SER A 267 10.42 -10.61 -10.14
C SER A 267 10.68 -11.28 -8.77
N PRO A 268 9.70 -12.03 -8.21
CA PRO A 268 9.96 -13.04 -7.21
C PRO A 268 10.46 -14.27 -7.96
N ARG A 269 11.77 -14.33 -8.08
CA ARG A 269 12.48 -15.61 -7.95
C ARG A 269 12.15 -16.20 -6.55
N PRO A 270 12.35 -17.52 -6.31
CA PRO A 270 12.09 -18.13 -4.99
C PRO A 270 12.46 -17.13 -3.90
N SER A 271 11.46 -16.71 -3.13
CA SER A 271 11.43 -15.43 -2.41
C SER A 271 12.80 -15.07 -1.85
N VAL A 272 13.54 -14.24 -2.57
CA VAL A 272 14.68 -13.59 -1.95
C VAL A 272 14.06 -12.41 -1.22
N VAL A 273 13.74 -12.66 0.05
CA VAL A 273 13.38 -11.61 0.99
C VAL A 273 14.56 -10.67 1.02
N PHE A 274 14.36 -9.41 0.68
CA PHE A 274 15.42 -8.42 0.70
C PHE A 274 15.29 -7.61 1.97
N ALA A 275 16.41 -7.35 2.65
CA ALA A 275 16.46 -6.38 3.74
C ALA A 275 16.84 -5.03 3.14
N ARG A 276 15.87 -4.10 3.02
CA ARG A 276 16.20 -2.69 2.73
C ARG A 276 16.28 -1.90 4.00
N LEU A 277 17.39 -1.19 4.16
CA LEU A 277 17.65 -0.34 5.31
C LEU A 277 17.80 1.10 4.88
N THR A 278 17.16 1.99 5.63
CA THR A 278 17.39 3.43 5.55
C THR A 278 17.69 3.93 6.96
N ARG A 279 18.89 4.46 7.17
CA ARG A 279 19.18 5.19 8.42
C ARG A 279 18.50 6.55 8.35
N ASN A 280 17.66 6.85 9.33
CA ASN A 280 16.92 8.11 9.39
C ASN A 280 17.56 9.13 10.33
N GLY A 281 18.22 8.67 11.39
CA GLY A 281 18.84 9.50 12.41
C GLY A 281 19.74 8.66 13.32
N THR A 282 19.63 8.87 14.63
CA THR A 282 20.41 8.17 15.66
C THR A 282 20.10 6.66 15.70
N ALA A 283 19.02 6.25 16.38
CA ALA A 283 18.55 4.89 16.51
C ALA A 283 17.55 4.49 15.41
N THR A 284 17.00 5.48 14.71
CA THR A 284 15.88 5.28 13.79
C THR A 284 16.34 4.70 12.46
N ALA A 285 15.89 3.49 12.15
CA ALA A 285 16.08 2.81 10.87
C ALA A 285 14.73 2.31 10.33
N ILE A 286 14.58 2.40 9.01
CA ILE A 286 13.47 1.79 8.27
C ILE A 286 13.96 0.45 7.74
N ILE A 287 13.30 -0.64 8.10
CA ILE A 287 13.61 -2.01 7.69
C ILE A 287 12.44 -2.53 6.85
N ASP A 288 12.63 -2.68 5.54
CA ASP A 288 11.70 -3.45 4.69
C ASP A 288 12.20 -4.88 4.58
N VAL A 289 11.36 -5.83 4.98
CA VAL A 289 11.62 -7.26 4.87
C VAL A 289 10.33 -7.98 4.43
N ASP A 290 10.39 -8.75 3.34
CA ASP A 290 9.24 -9.43 2.72
C ASP A 290 8.05 -8.50 2.38
N GLY A 291 8.33 -7.21 2.14
CA GLY A 291 7.33 -6.17 1.86
C GLY A 291 6.59 -5.66 3.10
N VAL A 292 7.07 -5.97 4.30
CA VAL A 292 6.62 -5.42 5.57
C VAL A 292 7.66 -4.43 6.07
N THR A 293 7.20 -3.23 6.42
CA THR A 293 8.07 -2.13 6.85
C THR A 293 8.04 -1.98 8.37
N PHE A 294 9.20 -2.22 8.99
CA PHE A 294 9.45 -1.96 10.41
C PHE A 294 10.18 -0.63 10.59
N LEU A 295 9.91 0.06 11.69
CA LEU A 295 10.63 1.25 12.11
C LEU A 295 11.27 0.98 13.48
N THR A 296 12.58 1.18 13.61
CA THR A 296 13.25 1.12 14.92
C THR A 296 13.21 2.49 15.59
N ASP A 297 13.06 2.53 16.91
CA ASP A 297 13.29 3.70 17.79
C ASP A 297 12.99 5.05 17.11
N PRO A 298 11.69 5.39 16.91
CA PRO A 298 11.29 6.50 16.06
C PRO A 298 11.59 7.86 16.70
N VAL A 299 12.51 8.60 16.07
CA VAL A 299 12.87 9.97 16.45
C VAL A 299 12.85 10.88 15.23
N PHE A 300 12.16 12.01 15.35
CA PHE A 300 11.97 13.00 14.28
C PHE A 300 12.26 14.43 14.73
N ALA A 301 13.05 14.58 15.80
CA ALA A 301 13.43 15.85 16.38
C ALA A 301 14.16 16.73 15.36
N ASP A 302 13.79 18.01 15.28
CA ASP A 302 14.49 18.97 14.45
C ASP A 302 15.93 19.22 14.96
N ALA A 303 16.83 19.61 14.04
CA ALA A 303 18.19 20.00 14.40
C ALA A 303 18.16 21.13 15.45
N GLY A 304 18.87 20.93 16.55
CA GLY A 304 18.94 21.86 17.67
C GLY A 304 17.87 21.65 18.74
N ALA A 305 16.94 20.70 18.59
CA ALA A 305 16.00 20.34 19.65
C ALA A 305 16.73 19.92 20.94
N ARG A 306 16.23 20.38 22.11
CA ARG A 306 16.87 20.20 23.41
C ARG A 306 15.92 19.51 24.38
N TYR A 307 16.45 18.52 25.10
CA TYR A 307 15.73 17.68 26.04
C TYR A 307 16.45 17.68 27.40
N PRO A 308 15.99 18.48 28.37
CA PRO A 308 16.54 18.46 29.72
C PRO A 308 16.19 17.14 30.43
N ILE A 309 17.21 16.34 30.79
CA ILE A 309 17.05 15.06 31.53
C ILE A 309 17.41 15.22 33.02
N GLY A 310 17.65 16.46 33.44
CA GLY A 310 17.92 16.82 34.83
C GLY A 310 18.43 18.25 34.93
N PRO A 311 18.77 18.72 36.14
CA PRO A 311 19.19 20.10 36.36
C PRO A 311 20.47 20.49 35.59
N ASN A 312 21.35 19.53 35.29
CA ASN A 312 22.67 19.78 34.71
C ASN A 312 22.95 19.00 33.42
N PHE A 313 21.97 18.29 32.86
CA PHE A 313 22.17 17.47 31.67
C PHE A 313 21.06 17.73 30.66
N THR A 314 21.47 18.11 29.45
CA THR A 314 20.55 18.37 28.33
C THR A 314 21.06 17.60 27.14
N LEU A 315 20.23 16.66 26.68
CA LEU A 315 20.44 16.04 25.38
C LEU A 315 20.05 17.03 24.29
N GLN A 316 20.82 17.06 23.22
CA GLN A 316 20.56 17.92 22.09
C GLN A 316 20.72 17.14 20.80
N SER A 317 19.68 17.17 19.97
CA SER A 317 19.74 16.72 18.59
C SER A 317 20.59 17.70 17.78
N THR A 318 21.59 17.22 17.04
CA THR A 318 22.45 18.05 16.19
C THR A 318 21.96 18.11 14.75
N ASP A 319 21.27 17.07 14.29
CA ASP A 319 20.77 16.94 12.92
C ASP A 319 19.27 16.64 12.92
N GLY A 320 18.55 17.05 11.87
CA GLY A 320 17.15 16.65 11.68
C GLY A 320 17.04 15.24 11.07
N PRO A 321 15.82 14.68 11.00
CA PRO A 321 15.62 13.37 10.37
C PRO A 321 15.92 13.44 8.87
N ALA A 322 16.63 12.43 8.35
CA ALA A 322 17.00 12.34 6.95
C ALA A 322 15.81 12.07 6.01
N VAL A 323 14.78 11.39 6.53
CA VAL A 323 13.46 11.20 5.93
C VAL A 323 12.44 11.83 6.87
N LYS A 324 11.71 12.82 6.38
CA LYS A 324 10.71 13.51 7.20
C LYS A 324 9.51 12.60 7.47
N LEU A 325 8.76 12.91 8.53
CA LEU A 325 7.55 12.18 8.90
C LEU A 325 6.56 11.99 7.74
N ASN A 326 6.39 13.01 6.89
CA ASN A 326 5.49 13.01 5.74
C ASN A 326 6.06 12.32 4.49
N GLU A 327 7.32 11.91 4.53
CA GLU A 327 8.03 11.20 3.45
C GLU A 327 8.22 9.72 3.79
N LEU A 328 7.86 9.30 5.01
CA LEU A 328 7.94 7.90 5.42
C LEU A 328 7.06 7.01 4.53
N PRO A 329 7.55 5.81 4.16
CA PRO A 329 6.67 4.77 3.64
C PRO A 329 5.63 4.36 4.70
N PRO A 330 4.55 3.66 4.30
CA PRO A 330 3.66 3.02 5.26
C PRO A 330 4.46 2.15 6.24
N ILE A 331 4.31 2.39 7.53
CA ILE A 331 4.98 1.63 8.59
C ILE A 331 3.98 0.65 9.19
N ASP A 332 4.30 -0.64 9.12
CA ASP A 332 3.42 -1.72 9.58
C ASP A 332 3.64 -2.06 11.06
N ALA A 333 4.90 -1.97 11.53
CA ALA A 333 5.27 -2.25 12.91
C ALA A 333 6.46 -1.43 13.39
N VAL A 334 6.60 -1.31 14.71
CA VAL A 334 7.68 -0.58 15.38
C VAL A 334 8.42 -1.54 16.31
N LEU A 335 9.76 -1.53 16.21
CA LEU A 335 10.67 -2.19 17.15
C LEU A 335 11.24 -1.10 18.05
N LEU A 336 10.66 -0.94 19.23
CA LEU A 336 11.01 0.11 20.19
C LEU A 336 11.85 -0.50 21.31
N SER A 337 13.14 -0.19 21.34
CA SER A 337 14.06 -0.79 22.30
C SER A 337 13.77 -0.36 23.73
N HIS A 338 13.37 0.89 23.92
CA HIS A 338 12.90 1.49 25.17
C HIS A 338 12.22 2.82 24.88
N GLU A 339 11.34 3.26 25.78
CA GLU A 339 10.44 4.40 25.57
C GLU A 339 10.81 5.65 26.37
N ASP A 340 11.77 5.59 27.29
CA ASP A 340 12.06 6.67 28.24
C ASP A 340 13.19 7.62 27.81
N HIS A 341 13.94 7.28 26.76
CA HIS A 341 14.99 8.15 26.21
C HIS A 341 14.54 8.94 24.98
N PRO A 342 14.69 10.29 24.96
CA PRO A 342 14.28 11.13 23.82
C PRO A 342 15.00 10.86 22.50
N ASP A 343 16.20 10.29 22.55
CA ASP A 343 16.99 9.89 21.38
C ASP A 343 16.60 8.51 20.83
N ASN A 344 15.69 7.79 21.49
CA ASN A 344 15.09 6.56 20.98
C ASN A 344 13.58 6.70 20.75
N LEU A 345 12.93 7.65 21.43
CA LEU A 345 11.51 7.96 21.25
C LEU A 345 11.19 9.42 21.65
N ASP A 346 11.05 10.29 20.65
CA ASP A 346 10.60 11.67 20.85
C ASP A 346 9.07 11.81 20.76
N GLU A 347 8.54 12.99 21.06
CA GLU A 347 7.08 13.24 21.02
C GLU A 347 6.45 12.97 19.65
N VAL A 348 7.18 13.26 18.56
CA VAL A 348 6.69 13.00 17.21
C VAL A 348 6.66 11.49 16.94
N GLY A 349 7.70 10.76 17.31
CA GLY A 349 7.78 9.31 17.24
C GLY A 349 6.70 8.62 18.08
N ARG A 350 6.38 9.15 19.27
CA ARG A 350 5.26 8.66 20.10
C ARG A 350 3.93 8.71 19.37
N SER A 351 3.68 9.74 18.57
CA SER A 351 2.44 9.85 17.79
C SER A 351 2.33 8.81 16.67
N LEU A 352 3.47 8.30 16.17
CA LEU A 352 3.48 7.23 15.18
C LEU A 352 3.10 5.87 15.77
N LEU A 353 3.18 5.67 17.08
CA LEU A 353 2.82 4.39 17.70
C LEU A 353 1.33 4.07 17.56
N ASP A 354 0.48 5.09 17.38
CA ASP A 354 -0.95 4.93 17.32
C ASP A 354 -1.38 4.21 16.03
N GLY A 355 -2.15 3.13 16.19
CA GLY A 355 -2.64 2.29 15.09
C GLY A 355 -1.63 1.28 14.55
N ARG A 356 -0.45 1.13 15.17
CA ARG A 356 0.60 0.20 14.73
C ARG A 356 0.87 -0.89 15.77
N LYS A 357 1.47 -2.00 15.33
CA LYS A 357 2.04 -2.99 16.25
C LYS A 357 3.38 -2.46 16.76
N VAL A 358 3.56 -2.45 18.07
CA VAL A 358 4.78 -1.95 18.72
C VAL A 358 5.29 -3.02 19.65
N PHE A 359 6.54 -3.41 19.49
CA PHE A 359 7.21 -4.36 20.38
C PHE A 359 8.23 -3.60 21.22
N THR A 360 8.19 -3.79 22.54
CA THR A 360 9.01 -3.03 23.50
C THR A 360 9.21 -3.81 24.80
N THR A 361 9.96 -3.24 25.74
CA THR A 361 10.12 -3.75 27.11
C THR A 361 8.79 -3.86 27.88
N PRO A 362 8.70 -4.70 28.93
CA PRO A 362 7.55 -4.73 29.83
C PRO A 362 7.22 -3.38 30.46
N ASP A 363 8.23 -2.63 30.94
CA ASP A 363 8.00 -1.28 31.48
C ASP A 363 7.51 -0.30 30.41
N GLY A 364 8.06 -0.38 29.19
CA GLY A 364 7.59 0.43 28.07
C GLY A 364 6.16 0.13 27.67
N ALA A 365 5.75 -1.14 27.64
CA ALA A 365 4.37 -1.51 27.40
C ALA A 365 3.42 -0.95 28.48
N LYS A 366 3.87 -0.95 29.74
CA LYS A 366 3.11 -0.37 30.86
C LYS A 366 2.98 1.15 30.73
N LYS A 367 4.06 1.87 30.40
CA LYS A 367 4.08 3.33 30.26
C LYS A 367 3.38 3.84 29.00
N LEU A 368 3.34 3.04 27.94
CA LEU A 368 2.66 3.37 26.67
C LEU A 368 1.17 2.97 26.65
N SER A 369 0.69 2.29 27.69
CA SER A 369 -0.73 1.98 27.91
C SER A 369 -1.61 3.24 27.87
N PRO A 370 -2.85 3.19 27.32
CA PRO A 370 -3.62 2.01 26.94
C PRO A 370 -3.55 1.66 25.44
N ARG A 371 -2.44 1.97 24.74
CA ARG A 371 -2.32 1.67 23.31
C ARG A 371 -2.48 0.16 23.05
N PRO A 372 -3.52 -0.29 22.33
CA PRO A 372 -3.82 -1.71 22.20
C PRO A 372 -2.84 -2.48 21.30
N GLY A 373 -2.05 -1.76 20.49
CA GLY A 373 -1.05 -2.35 19.59
C GLY A 373 0.33 -2.57 20.23
N VAL A 374 0.53 -2.16 21.48
CA VAL A 374 1.82 -2.28 22.19
C VAL A 374 1.89 -3.64 22.89
N GLN A 375 2.97 -4.37 22.62
CA GLN A 375 3.24 -5.69 23.17
C GLN A 375 4.62 -5.71 23.84
N ALA A 376 4.65 -6.20 25.08
CA ALA A 376 5.88 -6.44 25.80
C ALA A 376 6.60 -7.68 25.25
N LEU A 377 7.93 -7.64 25.22
CA LEU A 377 8.79 -8.79 24.98
C LEU A 377 9.88 -8.88 26.06
N LEU A 378 9.99 -10.04 26.70
CA LEU A 378 11.10 -10.37 27.58
C LEU A 378 12.32 -10.85 26.77
N PRO A 379 13.54 -10.82 27.36
CA PRO A 379 14.71 -11.44 26.75
C PRO A 379 14.45 -12.92 26.40
N TRP A 380 14.76 -13.26 25.15
CA TRP A 380 14.54 -14.57 24.52
C TRP A 380 13.08 -15.02 24.37
N GLU A 381 12.12 -14.16 24.69
CA GLU A 381 10.73 -14.39 24.35
C GLU A 381 10.52 -14.13 22.85
N THR A 382 9.89 -15.07 22.18
CA THR A 382 9.51 -14.97 20.77
C THR A 382 8.01 -14.83 20.65
N VAL A 383 7.55 -13.82 19.91
CA VAL A 383 6.16 -13.71 19.47
C VAL A 383 6.05 -13.98 17.97
N SER A 384 5.15 -14.88 17.60
CA SER A 384 4.71 -15.07 16.21
C SER A 384 3.54 -14.15 15.91
N VAL A 385 3.68 -13.30 14.90
CA VAL A 385 2.69 -12.28 14.55
C VAL A 385 2.49 -12.20 13.04
N ASP A 386 1.23 -12.00 12.64
CA ASP A 386 0.90 -11.62 11.27
C ASP A 386 0.95 -10.09 11.13
N ILE A 387 1.76 -9.61 10.20
CA ILE A 387 1.96 -8.20 9.89
C ILE A 387 1.88 -8.06 8.37
N GLY A 388 1.01 -7.19 7.85
CA GLY A 388 0.83 -7.03 6.40
C GLY A 388 0.40 -8.32 5.67
N GLY A 389 -0.22 -9.29 6.36
CA GLY A 389 -0.57 -10.61 5.82
C GLY A 389 0.61 -11.59 5.68
N LYS A 390 1.76 -11.28 6.30
CA LYS A 390 2.95 -12.12 6.36
C LYS A 390 3.26 -12.50 7.81
N SER A 391 3.78 -13.71 8.01
CA SER A 391 4.13 -14.22 9.33
C SER A 391 5.58 -13.85 9.68
N PHE A 392 5.76 -13.28 10.86
CA PHE A 392 7.05 -12.94 11.45
C PHE A 392 7.17 -13.55 12.84
N ASN A 393 8.37 -13.98 13.20
CA ASN A 393 8.73 -14.18 14.59
C ASN A 393 9.65 -13.05 15.02
N ILE A 394 9.29 -12.41 16.13
CA ILE A 394 10.05 -11.30 16.71
C ILE A 394 10.50 -11.77 18.07
N THR A 395 11.81 -11.82 18.27
CA THR A 395 12.41 -12.30 19.54
C THR A 395 13.10 -11.15 20.25
N GLY A 396 12.72 -10.92 21.51
CA GLY A 396 13.44 -9.99 22.38
C GLY A 396 14.83 -10.54 22.70
N THR A 397 15.83 -9.68 22.81
CA THR A 397 17.20 -10.04 23.21
C THR A 397 17.61 -9.27 24.47
N PRO A 398 18.47 -9.86 25.33
CA PRO A 398 18.93 -9.20 26.53
C PRO A 398 19.78 -7.97 26.17
N CYS A 399 19.57 -6.89 26.91
CA CYS A 399 20.36 -5.66 26.83
C CYS A 399 20.83 -5.27 28.23
N GLN A 400 21.95 -4.57 28.28
CA GLN A 400 22.47 -3.94 29.48
C GLN A 400 22.79 -2.48 29.16
N HIS A 401 22.03 -1.56 29.76
CA HIS A 401 22.13 -0.13 29.51
C HIS A 401 22.46 0.64 30.79
N LEU A 402 21.45 1.04 31.56
CA LEU A 402 21.59 1.67 32.87
C LEU A 402 21.17 0.71 33.97
N PRO A 403 21.76 0.78 35.17
CA PRO A 403 21.24 0.05 36.33
C PRO A 403 19.76 0.40 36.57
N GLY A 404 18.86 -0.55 36.33
CA GLY A 404 17.41 -0.38 36.44
C GLY A 404 16.72 0.20 35.20
N GLY A 405 17.45 0.54 34.13
CA GLY A 405 16.88 0.89 32.84
C GLY A 405 16.57 -0.38 32.03
N GLU A 406 15.33 -0.53 31.58
CA GLU A 406 14.93 -1.66 30.73
C GLU A 406 15.15 -1.29 29.27
N VAL A 407 15.96 -2.08 28.57
CA VAL A 407 16.10 -2.03 27.12
C VAL A 407 15.93 -3.45 26.57
N VAL A 408 15.40 -3.57 25.36
CA VAL A 408 15.31 -4.83 24.63
C VAL A 408 15.81 -4.65 23.19
N GLY A 409 16.67 -5.56 22.74
CA GLY A 409 17.03 -5.67 21.33
C GLY A 409 16.11 -6.67 20.62
N PHE A 410 16.15 -6.75 19.30
CA PHE A 410 15.21 -7.58 18.54
C PHE A 410 15.92 -8.43 17.49
N VAL A 411 15.57 -9.71 17.44
CA VAL A 411 15.83 -10.57 16.28
C VAL A 411 14.53 -10.71 15.50
N LEU A 412 14.59 -10.37 14.22
CA LEU A 412 13.49 -10.45 13.28
C LEU A 412 13.75 -11.57 12.28
N GLU A 413 12.87 -12.57 12.28
CA GLU A 413 12.89 -13.67 11.31
C GLU A 413 11.52 -13.85 10.65
N THR A 414 11.53 -14.36 9.42
CA THR A 414 10.31 -14.82 8.74
C THR A 414 10.64 -16.08 7.97
N PRO A 415 9.71 -17.07 7.86
CA PRO A 415 9.96 -18.29 7.09
C PRO A 415 10.40 -18.03 5.65
N ARG A 416 9.99 -16.88 5.07
CA ARG A 416 10.37 -16.51 3.70
C ARG A 416 11.79 -16.00 3.59
N PHE A 417 12.42 -15.59 4.70
CA PHE A 417 13.82 -15.15 4.74
C PHE A 417 14.79 -16.31 4.46
N GLY A 418 14.29 -17.54 4.59
CA GLY A 418 15.02 -18.77 4.31
C GLY A 418 16.01 -19.12 5.41
N THR A 419 16.81 -20.14 5.14
CA THR A 419 17.88 -20.59 6.01
C THR A 419 19.22 -20.38 5.31
N HIS A 420 20.28 -20.15 6.08
CA HIS A 420 21.61 -20.03 5.55
C HIS A 420 22.13 -21.41 5.09
N PRO A 421 22.68 -21.52 3.87
CA PRO A 421 22.98 -22.83 3.26
C PRO A 421 24.10 -23.61 3.94
N VAL A 422 24.95 -22.96 4.74
CA VAL A 422 26.12 -23.59 5.37
C VAL A 422 25.80 -24.14 6.75
N ASP A 423 25.19 -23.33 7.61
CA ASP A 423 24.87 -23.71 9.00
C ASP A 423 23.42 -24.22 9.16
N GLY A 424 22.55 -24.00 8.17
CA GLY A 424 21.16 -24.43 8.17
C GLY A 424 20.26 -23.62 9.11
N LEU A 425 20.76 -22.56 9.73
CA LEU A 425 19.99 -21.73 10.67
C LEU A 425 19.08 -20.75 9.90
N PRO A 426 17.94 -20.31 10.49
CA PRO A 426 17.11 -19.27 9.89
C PRO A 426 17.90 -17.98 9.72
N ASN A 427 17.75 -17.35 8.54
CA ASN A 427 18.26 -16.01 8.31
C ASN A 427 17.47 -15.02 9.17
N ALA A 428 18.16 -14.10 9.82
CA ALA A 428 17.53 -13.08 10.65
C ALA A 428 18.24 -11.72 10.56
N ILE A 429 17.49 -10.67 10.88
CA ILE A 429 18.01 -9.32 11.11
C ILE A 429 18.04 -9.09 12.63
N TYR A 430 19.14 -8.54 13.13
CA TYR A 430 19.28 -8.13 14.53
C TYR A 430 19.29 -6.61 14.64
N PHE A 431 18.52 -6.06 15.59
CA PHE A 431 18.62 -4.67 16.03
C PHE A 431 19.01 -4.67 17.50
N SER A 432 20.13 -4.01 17.86
CA SER A 432 20.69 -4.13 19.21
C SER A 432 19.87 -3.44 20.28
N GLY A 433 19.17 -2.35 19.93
CA GLY A 433 18.80 -1.34 20.93
C GLY A 433 20.03 -0.76 21.63
N ASP A 434 19.80 -0.01 22.69
CA ASP A 434 20.85 0.57 23.52
C ASP A 434 21.39 -0.45 24.51
N THR A 435 22.55 -1.04 24.21
CA THR A 435 23.19 -2.02 25.09
C THR A 435 24.69 -1.96 24.96
N VAL A 436 25.42 -2.29 26.02
CA VAL A 436 26.83 -2.71 25.92
C VAL A 436 26.93 -4.15 25.40
N TYR A 437 28.12 -4.59 25.01
CA TYR A 437 28.33 -6.00 24.69
C TYR A 437 28.21 -6.87 25.93
N ILE A 438 27.30 -7.84 25.89
CA ILE A 438 27.16 -8.87 26.92
C ILE A 438 27.39 -10.25 26.29
N GLU A 439 28.08 -11.12 27.04
CA GLU A 439 28.45 -12.47 26.56
C GLU A 439 27.23 -13.33 26.18
N GLU A 440 26.07 -13.07 26.77
CA GLU A 440 24.82 -13.78 26.48
C GLU A 440 24.37 -13.63 25.01
N LEU A 441 24.77 -12.55 24.32
CA LEU A 441 24.45 -12.34 22.89
C LEU A 441 25.03 -13.45 22.00
N LYS A 442 26.05 -14.18 22.46
CA LYS A 442 26.63 -15.35 21.76
C LYS A 442 25.60 -16.45 21.51
N GLU A 443 24.54 -16.52 22.32
CA GLU A 443 23.47 -17.50 22.13
C GLU A 443 22.75 -17.32 20.79
N MET A 444 22.77 -16.12 20.19
CA MET A 444 22.17 -15.88 18.87
C MET A 444 22.77 -16.77 17.79
N ARG A 445 24.10 -16.99 17.82
CA ARG A 445 24.80 -17.83 16.82
C ARG A 445 24.33 -19.28 16.80
N LYS A 446 23.72 -19.76 17.89
CA LYS A 446 23.18 -21.12 17.97
C LYS A 446 21.77 -21.24 17.39
N LYS A 447 21.06 -20.11 17.28
CA LYS A 447 19.63 -20.04 16.95
C LYS A 447 19.37 -19.46 15.56
N TRP A 448 20.21 -18.52 15.12
CA TRP A 448 20.04 -17.78 13.86
C TRP A 448 21.36 -17.60 13.13
N HIS A 449 21.24 -17.48 11.81
CA HIS A 449 22.25 -16.88 10.99
C HIS A 449 21.93 -15.38 10.84
N ILE A 450 22.66 -14.53 11.55
CA ILE A 450 22.43 -13.07 11.49
C ILE A 450 23.01 -12.53 10.19
N THR A 451 22.13 -12.25 9.24
CA THR A 451 22.49 -11.68 7.93
C THR A 451 22.85 -10.21 8.05
N VAL A 452 22.12 -9.48 8.90
CA VAL A 452 22.30 -8.04 9.11
C VAL A 452 22.16 -7.76 10.59
N ALA A 453 23.11 -7.04 11.17
CA ALA A 453 23.00 -6.47 12.51
C ALA A 453 23.06 -4.93 12.46
N LEU A 454 22.00 -4.27 12.92
CA LEU A 454 21.98 -2.84 13.20
C LEU A 454 22.44 -2.65 14.65
N LEU A 455 23.61 -2.05 14.83
CA LEU A 455 24.22 -1.87 16.15
C LEU A 455 24.29 -0.39 16.52
N ASN A 456 23.88 -0.05 17.74
CA ASN A 456 24.00 1.29 18.31
C ASN A 456 25.41 1.48 18.91
N LEU A 457 26.27 2.29 18.27
CA LEU A 457 27.74 2.29 18.47
C LEU A 457 28.35 3.63 18.94
N GLY A 458 27.57 4.52 19.56
CA GLY A 458 28.05 5.86 19.93
C GLY A 458 28.83 5.97 21.24
N VAL A 459 28.98 4.87 21.99
CA VAL A 459 29.52 4.85 23.36
C VAL A 459 28.90 5.97 24.20
N ALA A 460 27.57 6.00 24.26
CA ALA A 460 26.88 6.84 25.24
C ALA A 460 27.36 6.43 26.63
N SER A 461 27.58 7.41 27.51
CA SER A 461 28.14 7.16 28.84
C SER A 461 27.49 8.04 29.89
N VAL A 462 27.26 7.48 31.08
CA VAL A 462 26.81 8.25 32.24
C VAL A 462 27.94 8.50 33.24
N PRO A 463 27.97 9.69 33.89
CA PRO A 463 28.89 9.93 35.00
C PRO A 463 28.56 9.03 36.20
N ILE A 464 29.60 8.40 36.76
CA ILE A 464 29.53 7.64 38.02
C ILE A 464 30.58 8.17 39.00
N SER A 465 30.52 7.76 40.27
CA SER A 465 31.40 8.29 41.34
C SER A 465 32.90 8.18 41.03
N ASN A 466 33.31 7.18 40.23
CA ASN A 466 34.70 6.92 39.84
C ASN A 466 34.94 6.93 38.32
N GLY A 467 34.28 7.83 37.58
CA GLY A 467 34.53 8.03 36.14
C GLY A 467 33.24 8.02 35.31
N THR A 468 33.29 7.39 34.14
CA THR A 468 32.15 7.24 33.23
C THR A 468 31.87 5.77 33.00
N LEU A 469 30.58 5.40 33.01
CA LEU A 469 30.12 4.07 32.65
C LEU A 469 29.56 4.11 31.22
N PRO A 470 30.14 3.39 30.26
CA PRO A 470 29.54 3.23 28.94
C PRO A 470 28.25 2.40 29.06
N ILE A 471 27.22 2.82 28.34
CA ILE A 471 25.87 2.23 28.36
C ILE A 471 25.42 1.74 26.98
N THR A 472 26.18 2.05 25.94
CA THR A 472 26.02 1.47 24.59
C THR A 472 27.36 0.92 24.10
N MET A 473 27.30 0.03 23.11
CA MET A 473 28.48 -0.52 22.45
C MET A 473 29.34 0.58 21.78
N GLY A 474 30.62 0.25 21.55
CA GLY A 474 31.52 0.96 20.64
C GLY A 474 32.07 0.08 19.51
N GLY A 475 33.04 0.60 18.78
CA GLY A 475 33.68 -0.11 17.66
C GLY A 475 34.34 -1.42 18.06
N ASP A 476 35.04 -1.46 19.19
CA ASP A 476 35.67 -2.69 19.70
C ASP A 476 34.64 -3.78 20.04
N ASP A 477 33.51 -3.36 20.63
CA ASP A 477 32.38 -4.24 20.92
C ASP A 477 31.76 -4.79 19.63
N ALA A 478 31.61 -3.97 18.60
CA ALA A 478 31.11 -4.40 17.29
C ALA A 478 32.06 -5.37 16.60
N VAL A 479 33.37 -5.16 16.69
CA VAL A 479 34.38 -6.11 16.17
C VAL A 479 34.29 -7.45 16.92
N LYS A 480 34.17 -7.40 18.25
CA LYS A 480 33.98 -8.60 19.08
C LYS A 480 32.66 -9.31 18.71
N PHE A 481 31.58 -8.56 18.56
CA PHE A 481 30.28 -9.06 18.10
C PHE A 481 30.39 -9.79 16.76
N CYS A 482 31.08 -9.21 15.78
CA CYS A 482 31.25 -9.83 14.46
C CYS A 482 31.92 -11.20 14.55
N ARG A 483 32.96 -11.32 15.37
CA ARG A 483 33.73 -12.56 15.55
C ARG A 483 32.94 -13.62 16.31
N ASP A 484 32.27 -13.21 17.36
CA ASP A 484 31.55 -14.11 18.25
C ASP A 484 30.26 -14.65 17.60
N ILE A 485 29.48 -13.78 16.95
CA ILE A 485 28.17 -14.13 16.36
C ILE A 485 28.33 -14.67 14.94
N GLY A 486 29.33 -14.22 14.19
CA GLY A 486 29.53 -14.62 12.80
C GLY A 486 28.58 -13.95 11.81
N VAL A 487 28.16 -12.72 12.10
CA VAL A 487 27.27 -11.90 11.25
C VAL A 487 27.86 -11.66 9.85
N ASP A 488 27.01 -11.57 8.83
CA ASP A 488 27.42 -11.23 7.46
C ASP A 488 27.67 -9.73 7.30
N VAL A 489 26.72 -8.89 7.73
CA VAL A 489 26.79 -7.43 7.60
C VAL A 489 26.46 -6.74 8.92
N VAL A 490 27.29 -5.79 9.34
CA VAL A 490 27.00 -4.84 10.42
C VAL A 490 26.74 -3.46 9.87
N VAL A 491 25.66 -2.84 10.32
CA VAL A 491 25.29 -1.46 10.03
C VAL A 491 25.44 -0.64 11.31
N PRO A 492 26.47 0.23 11.38
CA PRO A 492 26.60 1.17 12.50
C PRO A 492 25.43 2.16 12.53
N MET A 493 24.88 2.38 13.73
CA MET A 493 23.81 3.31 14.07
C MET A 493 24.19 4.05 15.38
N HIS A 494 23.42 5.07 15.76
CA HIS A 494 23.50 5.70 17.10
C HIS A 494 24.90 6.21 17.48
N PHE A 495 25.67 6.76 16.53
CA PHE A 495 27.00 7.31 16.76
C PHE A 495 27.12 8.79 16.35
N GLU A 496 26.02 9.37 15.85
CA GLU A 496 25.93 10.75 15.39
C GLU A 496 24.52 11.31 15.58
N SER A 497 24.32 12.58 15.24
CA SER A 497 23.06 13.32 15.37
C SER A 497 22.63 13.68 16.79
N TRP A 498 23.38 13.27 17.84
CA TRP A 498 23.20 13.73 19.22
C TRP A 498 24.53 14.06 19.89
N ASN A 499 24.50 15.01 20.83
CA ASN A 499 25.69 15.61 21.44
C ASN A 499 26.44 14.71 22.45
N HIS A 500 25.80 13.65 22.95
CA HIS A 500 26.31 12.87 24.07
C HIS A 500 27.12 11.62 23.66
N PHE A 501 27.22 11.33 22.36
CA PHE A 501 28.06 10.25 21.84
C PHE A 501 29.53 10.61 21.94
N SER A 502 30.29 9.75 22.63
CA SER A 502 31.72 9.93 22.83
C SER A 502 32.54 9.36 21.69
N GLN A 503 32.00 8.39 20.94
CA GLN A 503 32.63 7.79 19.77
C GLN A 503 31.81 8.07 18.50
N LYS A 504 32.43 8.67 17.48
CA LYS A 504 31.78 9.11 16.23
C LYS A 504 32.23 8.30 15.03
N GLY A 505 31.65 8.58 13.86
CA GLY A 505 31.87 7.85 12.61
C GLY A 505 33.35 7.71 12.20
N ASP A 506 34.16 8.77 12.34
CA ASP A 506 35.58 8.72 11.98
C ASP A 506 36.39 7.76 12.88
N GLU A 507 36.12 7.77 14.20
CA GLU A 507 36.78 6.89 15.16
C GLU A 507 36.34 5.43 14.98
N LEU A 508 35.04 5.20 14.79
CA LEU A 508 34.51 3.88 14.42
C LEU A 508 35.17 3.37 13.13
N GLY A 509 35.28 4.22 12.12
CA GLY A 509 35.93 3.89 10.85
C GLY A 509 37.40 3.48 11.02
N GLN A 510 38.15 4.14 11.91
CA GLN A 510 39.53 3.75 12.23
C GLN A 510 39.60 2.36 12.87
N ILE A 511 38.74 2.07 13.86
CA ILE A 511 38.68 0.77 14.53
C ILE A 511 38.33 -0.34 13.53
N PHE A 512 37.31 -0.12 12.69
CA PHE A 512 36.90 -1.11 11.69
C PHE A 512 37.95 -1.34 10.62
N ASN A 513 38.64 -0.28 10.16
CA ASN A 513 39.72 -0.41 9.19
C ASN A 513 40.94 -1.16 9.76
N ALA A 514 41.20 -1.05 11.07
CA ALA A 514 42.25 -1.80 11.75
C ALA A 514 41.90 -3.29 11.94
N ALA A 515 40.61 -3.65 11.99
CA ALA A 515 40.13 -5.02 12.08
C ALA A 515 39.98 -5.66 10.70
N GLU A 516 41.09 -6.14 10.11
CA GLU A 516 41.14 -6.68 8.74
C GLU A 516 40.12 -7.80 8.47
N ASP A 517 39.81 -8.63 9.46
CA ASP A 517 38.87 -9.75 9.38
C ASP A 517 37.38 -9.32 9.43
N VAL A 518 37.11 -8.09 9.88
CA VAL A 518 35.75 -7.56 10.08
C VAL A 518 35.42 -6.43 9.11
N ARG A 519 36.42 -5.68 8.62
CA ARG A 519 36.19 -4.46 7.81
C ARG A 519 35.23 -4.65 6.63
N GLU A 520 35.24 -5.81 5.97
CA GLU A 520 34.40 -6.10 4.81
C GLU A 520 32.94 -6.39 5.17
N LYS A 521 32.68 -6.65 6.46
CA LYS A 521 31.34 -6.85 7.01
C LYS A 521 30.67 -5.53 7.39
N ILE A 522 31.42 -4.44 7.51
CA ILE A 522 30.86 -3.16 7.93
C ILE A 522 30.26 -2.44 6.72
N TYR A 523 28.97 -2.10 6.81
CA TYR A 523 28.26 -1.36 5.78
C TYR A 523 27.75 -0.01 6.31
N TRP A 524 28.34 1.07 5.82
CA TRP A 524 27.94 2.44 6.16
C TRP A 524 26.75 2.89 5.30
N LEU A 525 25.60 3.11 5.94
CA LEU A 525 24.42 3.68 5.27
C LEU A 525 24.54 5.20 5.16
N THR A 526 24.22 5.72 3.97
CA THR A 526 23.96 7.14 3.78
C THR A 526 22.56 7.46 4.34
N PRO A 527 22.41 8.46 5.21
CA PRO A 527 21.10 8.87 5.73
C PRO A 527 20.07 9.09 4.62
N GLY A 528 18.86 8.58 4.81
CA GLY A 528 17.73 8.76 3.88
C GLY A 528 17.84 8.02 2.54
N VAL A 529 18.94 7.30 2.29
CA VAL A 529 19.12 6.53 1.05
C VAL A 529 18.88 5.04 1.30
N PRO A 530 17.82 4.43 0.72
CA PRO A 530 17.55 3.02 0.91
C PRO A 530 18.64 2.16 0.25
N LYS A 531 19.12 1.15 0.98
CA LYS A 531 20.08 0.16 0.50
C LYS A 531 19.60 -1.25 0.76
N LYS A 532 19.78 -2.11 -0.24
CA LYS A 532 19.47 -3.53 -0.17
C LYS A 532 20.72 -4.30 0.24
N LEU A 533 20.67 -4.99 1.37
CA LEU A 533 21.83 -5.68 1.97
C LEU A 533 21.78 -7.21 1.90
N PHE A 534 20.59 -7.76 1.68
CA PHE A 534 20.36 -9.16 1.36
C PHE A 534 19.35 -9.20 0.21
#